data_AF-A0A0D0BR95-F1
#
_entry.id   AF-A0A0D0BR95-F1
#
_cell.length_a   1.000
_cell.length_b   1.000
_cell.length_c   1.000
_cell.angle_alpha   90.00
_cell.angle_beta   90.00
_cell.angle_gamma   90.00
#
_symmetry.space_group_name_H-M   'P 1'
#
loop_
_entity.id
_entity.type
_entity.pdbx_description
1 polymer ?
#
loop_
_entity_poly.entity_id
_entity_poly.type
_entity_poly.pdbx_seq_one_letter_code
_entity_poly.pdbx_strand_id
1 'polypeptide(L)'
;VKSLPQGCRLTAVFDSCHSGTALDLPYIYHSNGRLKGDQISPRGRAQKASRADVISFAACQDDQKSADTVQGRVAVGAMSYAFVTTLSRRPTQSYRELLKSLRDILRQNYQQKAQLSSSHPIDTSLRFIL
;
A
#
# COMPACT_ATOMS: atom_id res chain seq x y z
N VAL A 1 7.12 -9.33 -10.67
CA VAL A 1 5.85 -10.10 -10.60
C VAL A 1 5.39 -10.74 -11.92
N LYS A 2 6.16 -10.61 -13.02
CA LYS A 2 5.78 -11.10 -14.36
C LYS A 2 5.75 -12.64 -14.50
N SER A 3 6.43 -13.36 -13.62
CA SER A 3 6.51 -14.83 -13.62
C SER A 3 5.41 -15.52 -12.81
N LEU A 4 4.51 -14.77 -12.16
CA LEU A 4 3.42 -15.38 -11.40
C LEU A 4 2.39 -16.02 -12.34
N PRO A 5 1.92 -17.25 -12.06
CA PRO A 5 0.86 -17.88 -12.84
C PRO A 5 -0.42 -17.03 -12.84
N GLN A 6 -1.21 -17.18 -13.90
CA GLN A 6 -2.49 -16.50 -14.01
C GLN A 6 -3.42 -16.90 -12.85
N GLY A 7 -4.09 -15.92 -12.25
CA GLY A 7 -5.04 -16.15 -11.16
C GLY A 7 -4.42 -16.35 -9.77
N CYS A 8 -3.09 -16.41 -9.66
CA CYS A 8 -2.46 -16.40 -8.34
C CYS A 8 -2.61 -15.03 -7.66
N ARG A 9 -2.82 -15.07 -6.35
CA ARG A 9 -2.88 -13.91 -5.46
C ARG A 9 -1.53 -13.74 -4.75
N LEU A 10 -0.93 -12.54 -4.84
CA LEU A 10 0.22 -12.14 -4.05
C LEU A 10 -0.14 -10.91 -3.24
N THR A 11 -0.07 -11.03 -1.92
CA THR A 11 -0.14 -9.88 -1.01
C THR A 11 1.23 -9.61 -0.43
N ALA A 12 1.79 -8.44 -0.71
CA ALA A 12 3.07 -7.99 -0.17
C ALA A 12 2.90 -6.86 0.85
N VAL A 13 3.74 -6.84 1.87
CA VAL A 13 3.80 -5.77 2.88
C VAL A 13 5.24 -5.28 2.96
N PHE A 14 5.45 -3.97 2.81
CA PHE A 14 6.77 -3.35 2.79
C PHE A 14 6.92 -2.31 3.91
N ASP A 15 7.98 -2.46 4.71
CA ASP A 15 8.37 -1.55 5.80
C ASP A 15 9.43 -0.54 5.36
N SER A 16 9.24 0.13 4.22
CA SER A 16 10.24 1.03 3.66
C SER A 16 9.65 2.34 3.11
N CYS A 17 10.22 3.48 3.55
CA CYS A 17 9.72 4.83 3.28
C CYS A 17 9.69 5.25 1.79
N HIS A 18 10.42 4.56 0.92
CA HIS A 18 10.52 4.85 -0.52
C HIS A 18 9.99 3.72 -1.43
N SER A 19 9.24 2.77 -0.87
CA SER A 19 8.87 1.52 -1.57
C SER A 19 7.51 1.51 -2.27
N GLY A 20 6.84 2.66 -2.42
CA GLY A 20 5.55 2.76 -3.13
C GLY A 20 5.58 2.17 -4.54
N THR A 21 6.77 2.00 -5.13
CA THR A 21 7.04 1.43 -6.44
C THR A 21 7.82 0.10 -6.41
N ALA A 22 8.04 -0.54 -5.25
CA ALA A 22 8.94 -1.70 -5.12
C ALA A 22 8.57 -2.89 -6.01
N LEU A 23 7.30 -3.05 -6.36
CA LEU A 23 6.82 -4.08 -7.27
C LEU A 23 6.46 -3.54 -8.67
N ASP A 24 6.78 -2.28 -8.96
CA ASP A 24 6.47 -1.59 -10.23
C ASP A 24 4.97 -1.67 -10.61
N LEU A 25 4.09 -1.61 -9.61
CA LEU A 25 2.66 -1.80 -9.80
C LEU A 25 1.99 -0.55 -10.42
N PRO A 26 1.13 -0.70 -11.44
CA PRO A 26 0.59 0.41 -12.19
C PRO A 26 -0.53 1.21 -11.52
N TYR A 27 -1.22 0.63 -10.52
CA TYR A 27 -2.33 1.27 -9.83
C TYR A 27 -1.97 1.57 -8.39
N ILE A 28 -2.06 2.83 -7.97
CA ILE A 28 -1.76 3.27 -6.60
C ILE A 28 -3.02 3.88 -5.98
N TYR A 29 -3.34 3.49 -4.76
CA TYR A 29 -4.49 3.94 -4.00
C TYR A 29 -4.05 4.69 -2.76
N HIS A 30 -4.71 5.82 -2.52
CA HIS A 30 -4.60 6.54 -1.26
C HIS A 30 -5.26 5.77 -0.12
N SER A 31 -4.94 6.15 1.11
CA SER A 31 -5.55 5.60 2.32
C SER A 31 -7.08 5.71 2.41
N ASN A 32 -7.71 6.56 1.59
CA ASN A 32 -9.17 6.68 1.49
C ASN A 32 -9.78 5.73 0.42
N GLY A 33 -8.97 4.87 -0.17
CA GLY A 33 -9.36 3.92 -1.22
C GLY A 33 -9.56 4.55 -2.60
N ARG A 34 -9.23 5.85 -2.79
CA ARG A 34 -9.28 6.50 -4.11
C ARG A 34 -7.99 6.21 -4.87
N LEU A 35 -8.14 5.94 -6.16
CA LEU A 35 -7.01 5.83 -7.09
C LEU A 35 -6.27 7.19 -7.15
N LYS A 36 -4.94 7.14 -6.96
CA LYS A 36 -4.04 8.29 -7.14
C LYS A 36 -3.90 8.54 -8.64
N GLY A 37 -4.13 9.78 -9.06
CA GLY A 37 -4.12 10.20 -10.46
C GLY A 37 -2.83 9.82 -11.21
N ASP A 38 -2.98 9.65 -12.53
CA ASP A 38 -2.09 8.91 -13.42
C ASP A 38 -0.60 9.31 -13.37
N GLN A 39 0.22 8.56 -12.64
CA GLN A 39 1.68 8.65 -12.76
C GLN A 39 2.22 7.80 -13.92
N ILE A 40 1.41 6.96 -14.55
CA ILE A 40 1.85 5.99 -15.56
C ILE A 40 0.93 6.08 -16.77
N SER A 41 1.50 6.35 -17.95
CA SER A 41 0.74 6.41 -19.20
C SER A 41 -0.05 5.11 -19.46
N PRO A 42 -1.17 5.14 -20.22
CA PRO A 42 -1.92 3.94 -20.56
C PRO A 42 -1.05 2.81 -21.14
N ARG A 43 -0.04 3.15 -21.94
CA ARG A 43 0.97 2.20 -22.45
C ARG A 43 1.84 1.61 -21.34
N GLY A 44 2.29 2.44 -20.40
CA GLY A 44 3.06 1.97 -19.23
C GLY A 44 2.24 1.04 -18.33
N ARG A 45 0.93 1.31 -18.17
CA ARG A 45 0.02 0.43 -17.42
C ARG A 45 -0.10 -0.94 -18.07
N ALA A 46 -0.26 -1.00 -19.40
CA ALA A 46 -0.36 -2.26 -20.13
C ALA A 46 0.93 -3.11 -20.03
N GLN A 47 2.10 -2.48 -20.05
CA GLN A 47 3.40 -3.18 -19.94
C GLN A 47 3.71 -3.66 -18.51
N LYS A 48 3.16 -2.99 -17.50
CA LYS A 48 3.35 -3.30 -16.07
C LYS A 48 2.21 -4.14 -15.48
N ALA A 49 1.10 -4.31 -16.20
CA ALA A 49 0.01 -5.19 -15.80
C ALA A 49 0.49 -6.64 -15.72
N SER A 50 0.01 -7.36 -14.71
CA SER A 50 0.22 -8.80 -14.55
C SER A 50 -1.12 -9.51 -14.68
N ARG A 51 -1.10 -10.75 -15.19
CA ARG A 51 -2.27 -11.65 -15.19
C ARG A 51 -2.53 -12.26 -13.81
N ALA A 52 -1.65 -12.01 -12.85
CA ALA A 52 -1.82 -12.35 -11.44
C ALA A 52 -2.43 -11.16 -10.66
N ASP A 53 -3.17 -11.48 -9.60
CA ASP A 53 -3.69 -10.50 -8.64
C ASP A 53 -2.58 -10.18 -7.64
N VAL A 54 -1.90 -9.05 -7.85
CA VAL A 54 -0.82 -8.61 -6.99
C VAL A 54 -1.24 -7.33 -6.33
N ILE A 55 -1.12 -7.32 -5.01
CA ILE A 55 -1.30 -6.13 -4.19
C ILE A 55 -0.10 -5.94 -3.26
N SER A 56 0.21 -4.68 -2.94
CA SER A 56 1.22 -4.35 -1.96
C SER A 56 0.78 -3.22 -1.05
N PHE A 57 1.03 -3.36 0.25
CA PHE A 57 0.88 -2.30 1.23
C PHE A 57 2.25 -1.73 1.59
N ALA A 58 2.39 -0.41 1.54
CA ALA A 58 3.62 0.29 1.90
C ALA A 58 3.33 1.58 2.68
N ALA A 59 4.22 1.91 3.61
CA ALA A 59 4.20 3.20 4.29
C ALA A 59 5.05 4.20 3.50
N CYS A 60 4.47 5.34 3.15
CA CYS A 60 5.17 6.43 2.46
C CYS A 60 5.21 7.65 3.37
N GLN A 61 6.33 8.36 3.37
CA GLN A 61 6.49 9.61 4.10
C GLN A 61 5.75 10.74 3.37
N ASP A 62 5.22 11.71 4.12
CA ASP A 62 4.71 12.94 3.52
C ASP A 62 5.86 13.90 3.20
N ASP A 63 5.89 14.40 1.97
CA ASP A 63 6.87 15.38 1.43
C ASP A 63 6.81 16.78 2.10
N GLN A 64 6.45 16.90 3.39
CA GLN A 64 6.31 18.19 4.07
C GLN A 64 7.05 18.31 5.41
N LYS A 65 8.26 17.74 5.54
CA LYS A 65 9.27 18.25 6.50
C LYS A 65 10.69 18.16 5.92
N SER A 66 11.03 19.11 5.06
CA SER A 66 12.42 19.50 4.82
C SER A 66 12.72 20.71 5.71
N ALA A 67 12.99 20.47 6.98
CA ALA A 67 13.61 21.45 7.87
C ALA A 67 14.12 20.68 9.09
N ASP A 68 15.43 20.40 9.08
CA ASP A 68 16.27 20.21 10.27
C ASP A 68 15.58 19.57 11.48
N THR A 69 15.39 18.25 11.47
CA THR A 69 15.21 17.52 12.73
C THR A 69 15.76 16.11 12.58
N VAL A 70 17.00 15.92 12.99
CA VAL A 70 17.51 14.59 13.33
C VAL A 70 16.79 14.17 14.62
N GLN A 71 15.92 13.16 14.54
CA GLN A 71 15.57 12.32 15.69
C GLN A 71 15.23 10.92 15.18
N GLY A 72 16.04 9.95 15.62
CA GLY A 72 16.03 8.56 15.16
C GLY A 72 14.75 7.81 15.52
N ARG A 73 13.67 8.04 14.75
CA ARG A 73 12.52 7.15 14.65
C ARG A 73 12.41 6.64 13.23
N VAL A 74 13.43 5.92 12.76
CA VAL A 74 13.21 5.00 11.63
C VAL A 74 12.31 3.91 12.19
N ALA A 75 11.02 4.02 11.92
CA ALA A 75 10.04 3.05 12.35
C ALA A 75 10.14 1.79 11.48
N VAL A 76 11.21 1.03 11.67
CA VAL A 76 11.35 -0.30 11.08
C VAL A 76 10.17 -1.13 11.59
N GLY A 77 9.37 -1.68 10.67
CA GLY A 77 8.20 -2.47 11.04
C GLY A 77 6.89 -1.69 11.19
N ALA A 78 6.82 -0.39 10.87
CA ALA A 78 5.59 0.38 11.07
C ALA A 78 4.39 -0.17 10.30
N MET A 79 4.59 -0.56 9.03
CA MET A 79 3.52 -1.05 8.17
C MET A 79 3.14 -2.47 8.57
N SER A 80 4.11 -3.36 8.77
CA SER A 80 3.83 -4.74 9.24
C SER A 80 3.15 -4.74 10.61
N TYR A 81 3.60 -3.91 11.54
CA TYR A 81 2.95 -3.72 12.84
C TYR A 81 1.50 -3.24 12.68
N ALA A 82 1.27 -2.20 11.89
CA ALA A 82 -0.09 -1.69 11.65
C ALA A 82 -0.98 -2.74 10.98
N PHE A 83 -0.44 -3.50 10.03
CA PHE A 83 -1.15 -4.54 9.29
C PHE A 83 -1.60 -5.69 10.20
N VAL A 84 -0.67 -6.27 10.97
CA VAL A 84 -0.99 -7.33 11.95
C VAL A 84 -1.95 -6.80 13.01
N THR A 85 -1.70 -5.61 13.56
CA THR A 85 -2.56 -5.02 14.59
C THR A 85 -3.99 -4.82 14.09
N THR A 86 -4.16 -4.34 12.87
CA THR A 86 -5.47 -4.08 12.28
C THR A 86 -6.24 -5.38 12.06
N LEU A 87 -5.62 -6.38 11.42
CA LEU A 87 -6.27 -7.66 11.13
C LEU A 87 -6.58 -8.47 12.40
N SER A 88 -5.75 -8.37 13.44
CA SER A 88 -6.05 -9.00 14.73
C SER A 88 -7.24 -8.36 15.45
N ARG A 89 -7.44 -7.04 15.32
CA ARG A 89 -8.56 -6.32 15.96
C ARG A 89 -9.85 -6.43 15.17
N ARG A 90 -9.77 -6.39 13.84
CA ARG A 90 -10.91 -6.47 12.94
C ARG A 90 -10.54 -7.29 11.71
N PRO A 91 -10.71 -8.62 11.75
CA PRO A 91 -10.29 -9.51 10.67
C PRO A 91 -11.15 -9.35 9.41
N THR A 92 -12.39 -8.86 9.54
CA THR A 92 -13.32 -8.64 8.43
C THR A 92 -13.44 -7.15 8.10
N GLN A 93 -12.80 -6.74 7.00
CA GLN A 93 -12.78 -5.37 6.52
C GLN A 93 -12.77 -5.32 4.99
N SER A 94 -13.29 -4.24 4.42
CA SER A 94 -13.02 -3.87 3.03
C SER A 94 -11.60 -3.34 2.86
N TYR A 95 -11.08 -3.30 1.62
CA TYR A 95 -9.78 -2.65 1.34
C TYR A 95 -9.74 -1.21 1.83
N ARG A 96 -10.84 -0.46 1.65
CA ARG A 96 -10.97 0.93 2.10
C ARG A 96 -10.89 1.05 3.62
N GLU A 97 -11.58 0.18 4.35
CA GLU A 97 -11.55 0.18 5.81
C GLU A 97 -10.19 -0.24 6.37
N LEU A 98 -9.55 -1.24 5.75
CA LEU A 98 -8.19 -1.65 6.07
C LEU A 98 -7.23 -0.47 5.87
N LEU A 99 -7.26 0.17 4.70
CA LEU A 99 -6.43 1.33 4.41
C LEU A 99 -6.62 2.50 5.39
N LYS A 100 -7.86 2.75 5.80
CA LYS A 100 -8.18 3.75 6.81
C LYS A 100 -7.57 3.37 8.18
N SER A 101 -7.77 2.14 8.61
CA SER A 101 -7.25 1.63 9.89
C SER A 101 -5.72 1.66 9.94
N LEU A 102 -5.06 1.25 8.86
CA LEU A 102 -3.60 1.35 8.70
C LEU A 102 -3.14 2.80 8.84
N ARG A 103 -3.81 3.73 8.16
CA ARG A 103 -3.48 5.16 8.26
C ARG A 103 -3.66 5.70 9.67
N ASP A 104 -4.70 5.28 10.38
CA ASP A 104 -4.95 5.77 11.74
C ASP A 104 -3.80 5.37 12.68
N ILE A 105 -3.33 4.13 12.60
CA ILE A 105 -2.15 3.65 13.37
C ILE A 105 -0.87 4.38 12.94
N LEU A 106 -0.62 4.47 11.63
CA LEU A 106 0.62 5.05 11.10
C LEU A 106 0.74 6.56 11.37
N ARG A 107 -0.38 7.29 11.30
CA ARG A 107 -0.40 8.73 11.54
C ARG A 107 -0.16 9.05 13.02
N GLN A 108 -0.73 8.26 13.93
CA GLN A 108 -0.57 8.46 15.37
C GLN A 108 0.88 8.23 15.84
N ASN A 109 1.55 7.24 15.28
CA ASN A 109 2.82 6.76 15.85
C ASN A 109 4.05 7.11 15.00
N TYR A 110 3.90 7.29 13.68
CA TYR A 110 5.03 7.28 12.74
C TYR A 110 5.04 8.41 11.71
N GLN A 111 4.01 9.28 11.68
CA GLN A 111 3.87 10.35 10.66
C GLN A 111 3.94 9.86 9.20
N GLN A 112 3.57 8.59 8.96
CA GLN A 112 3.54 7.97 7.63
C GLN A 112 2.11 7.81 7.10
N LYS A 113 1.97 7.71 5.78
CA LYS A 113 0.71 7.38 5.10
C LYS A 113 0.74 5.97 4.54
N ALA A 114 -0.32 5.21 4.83
CA ALA A 114 -0.58 3.94 4.15
C ALA A 114 -0.90 4.17 2.67
N GLN A 115 -0.29 3.37 1.80
CA GLN A 115 -0.59 3.27 0.38
C GLN A 115 -0.81 1.80 0.00
N LEU A 116 -1.72 1.58 -0.94
CA LEU A 116 -1.95 0.30 -1.59
C LEU A 116 -1.56 0.44 -3.06
N SER A 117 -0.76 -0.49 -3.57
CA SER A 117 -0.49 -0.59 -5.01
C SER A 117 -0.99 -1.94 -5.54
N SER A 118 -1.37 -2.02 -6.81
CA SER A 118 -1.93 -3.24 -7.41
C SER A 118 -1.64 -3.41 -8.90
N SER A 119 -1.70 -4.65 -9.40
CA SER A 119 -1.46 -5.01 -10.80
C SER A 119 -2.61 -4.67 -11.75
N HIS A 120 -3.83 -4.52 -11.22
CA HIS A 120 -5.05 -4.19 -11.95
C HIS A 120 -5.96 -3.28 -11.08
N PRO A 121 -6.98 -2.63 -11.65
CA PRO A 121 -7.95 -1.90 -10.84
C PRO A 121 -8.63 -2.82 -9.83
N ILE A 122 -8.80 -2.33 -8.61
CA ILE A 122 -9.52 -2.99 -7.51
C ILE A 122 -10.68 -2.10 -7.08
N ASP A 123 -11.85 -2.71 -6.88
CA ASP A 123 -12.94 -2.08 -6.13
C ASP A 123 -12.62 -2.13 -4.64
N THR A 124 -12.29 -0.95 -4.08
CA THR A 124 -11.88 -0.85 -2.68
C THR A 124 -13.01 -1.04 -1.67
N SER A 125 -14.26 -1.18 -2.12
CA SER A 125 -15.39 -1.55 -1.28
C SER A 125 -15.47 -3.05 -1.00
N LEU A 126 -14.80 -3.87 -1.81
CA LEU A 126 -14.77 -5.33 -1.62
C LEU A 126 -14.02 -5.72 -0.34
N ARG A 127 -14.40 -6.87 0.22
CA ARG A 127 -13.73 -7.47 1.38
C ARG A 127 -12.28 -7.82 1.06
N PHE A 128 -11.37 -7.44 1.95
CA PHE A 128 -9.99 -7.88 1.91
C PHE A 128 -9.90 -9.34 2.34
N ILE A 129 -9.20 -10.15 1.55
CA ILE A 129 -8.89 -11.55 1.83
C ILE A 129 -7.39 -11.80 1.61
N LEU A 130 -6.83 -12.66 2.47
CA LEU A 130 -5.47 -13.22 2.35
C LEU A 130 -5.57 -14.64 1.80
#